data_AF-A0A534TXG7-F1
#
_entry.id   AF-A0A534TXG7-F1
#
_cell.length_a   1.000
_cell.length_b   1.000
_cell.length_c   1.000
_cell.angle_alpha   90.00
_cell.angle_beta   90.00
_cell.angle_gamma   90.00
#
_symmetry.space_group_name_H-M   'P 1'
#
loop_
_entity.id
_entity.type
_entity.pdbx_description
1 polymer ?
#
loop_
_entity_poly.entity_id
_entity_poly.type
_entity_poly.pdbx_seq_one_letter_code
_entity_poly.pdbx_strand_id
1 'polypeptide(L)'
;MKKKQNNEMFDELRPEYDLRKLLKSGVRGKYAERYRAGTNLVLLAPDVAKAFKNDAEAVNEALRLVIQLTKVPLRKKQQIAKP
;
A
#
# COMPACT_ATOMS: atom_id res chain seq x y z
N MET A 1 27.23 -22.81 -43.85
CA MET A 1 26.48 -23.71 -42.95
C MET A 1 25.91 -22.88 -41.80
N LYS A 2 24.59 -22.89 -41.57
CA LYS A 2 23.97 -22.14 -40.46
C LYS A 2 24.35 -22.79 -39.13
N LYS A 3 24.92 -22.01 -38.21
CA LYS A 3 25.28 -22.46 -36.86
C LYS A 3 23.99 -22.64 -36.05
N LYS A 4 23.60 -23.88 -35.76
CA LYS A 4 22.56 -24.16 -34.75
C LYS A 4 23.13 -23.73 -33.40
N GLN A 5 22.53 -22.70 -32.81
CA GLN A 5 22.78 -22.32 -31.43
C GLN A 5 22.24 -23.46 -30.55
N ASN A 6 23.11 -24.36 -30.09
CA ASN A 6 22.75 -25.34 -29.07
C ASN A 6 22.58 -24.58 -27.75
N ASN A 7 21.35 -24.17 -27.47
CA ASN A 7 20.97 -23.59 -26.20
C ASN A 7 20.57 -24.73 -25.23
N GLU A 8 21.53 -25.56 -24.86
CA GLU A 8 21.34 -26.55 -23.79
C GLU A 8 21.66 -25.87 -22.45
N MET A 9 20.81 -24.92 -22.06
CA MET A 9 20.67 -24.59 -20.64
C MET A 9 19.92 -25.77 -20.02
N PHE A 10 20.66 -26.70 -19.41
CA PHE A 10 20.06 -27.76 -18.62
C PHE A 10 19.24 -27.13 -17.51
N ASP A 11 18.00 -27.59 -17.36
CA ASP A 11 17.11 -27.15 -16.30
C ASP A 11 17.62 -27.71 -14.97
N GLU A 12 18.29 -26.88 -14.18
CA GLU A 12 18.84 -27.25 -12.86
C GLU A 12 17.75 -27.36 -11.78
N LEU A 13 16.50 -27.03 -12.10
CA LEU A 13 15.39 -27.13 -11.15
C LEU A 13 15.09 -28.58 -10.82
N ARG A 14 14.76 -28.82 -9.54
CA ARG A 14 14.27 -30.14 -9.14
C ARG A 14 12.97 -30.48 -9.88
N PRO A 15 12.65 -31.77 -10.11
CA PRO A 15 11.44 -32.17 -10.84
C PRO A 15 10.13 -31.62 -10.27
N GLU A 16 10.08 -31.32 -8.97
CA GLU A 16 8.90 -30.74 -8.31
C GLU A 16 8.68 -29.25 -8.67
N TYR A 17 9.70 -28.57 -9.19
CA TYR A 17 9.66 -27.16 -9.59
C TYR A 17 9.45 -26.97 -11.11
N ASP A 18 8.69 -27.85 -11.75
CA ASP A 18 8.28 -27.67 -13.15
C ASP A 18 7.38 -26.44 -13.30
N LEU A 19 7.98 -25.32 -13.70
CA LEU A 19 7.31 -24.03 -13.85
C LEU A 19 6.16 -24.08 -14.87
N ARG A 20 6.19 -24.99 -15.85
CA ARG A 20 5.10 -25.14 -16.83
C ARG A 20 3.84 -25.68 -16.16
N LYS A 21 4.01 -26.54 -15.14
CA LYS A 21 2.92 -27.06 -14.31
C LYS A 21 2.51 -26.04 -13.25
N LEU A 22 3.48 -25.49 -12.51
CA LEU A 22 3.21 -24.60 -11.37
C LEU A 22 2.59 -23.26 -11.78
N LEU A 23 2.98 -22.72 -12.94
CA LEU A 23 2.51 -21.41 -13.42
C LEU A 23 1.43 -21.52 -14.51
N LYS A 24 0.80 -22.69 -14.68
CA LYS A 24 -0.25 -22.90 -15.70
C LYS A 24 -1.42 -21.91 -15.56
N SER A 25 -1.74 -21.51 -14.33
CA SER A 25 -2.73 -20.46 -13.99
C SER A 25 -2.10 -19.14 -13.56
N GLY A 26 -0.79 -19.00 -13.74
CA GLY A 26 -0.03 -17.80 -13.37
C GLY A 26 -0.42 -16.62 -14.26
N VAL A 27 -0.81 -15.51 -13.64
CA VAL A 27 -1.11 -14.26 -14.35
C VAL A 27 0.11 -13.35 -14.29
N ARG A 28 0.66 -12.98 -15.44
CA ARG A 28 1.77 -12.03 -15.52
C ARG A 28 1.33 -10.68 -14.93
N GLY A 29 2.10 -10.18 -13.97
CA GLY A 29 1.82 -8.89 -13.33
C GLY A 29 0.64 -8.87 -12.36
N LYS A 30 0.22 -10.04 -11.81
CA LYS A 30 -0.88 -10.16 -10.83
C LYS A 30 -0.87 -9.11 -9.71
N TYR A 31 0.31 -8.66 -9.27
CA TYR A 31 0.48 -7.65 -8.22
C TYR A 31 1.25 -6.40 -8.69
N ALA A 32 1.47 -6.24 -10.01
CA ALA A 32 2.25 -5.13 -10.54
C ALA A 32 1.61 -3.78 -10.23
N GLU A 33 0.27 -3.67 -10.31
CA GLU A 33 -0.43 -2.44 -9.95
C GLU A 33 -0.34 -2.13 -8.45
N ARG A 34 -0.51 -3.13 -7.58
CA ARG A 34 -0.38 -2.94 -6.12
C ARG A 34 1.04 -2.51 -5.74
N TYR A 35 2.04 -3.07 -6.40
CA TYR A 35 3.43 -2.69 -6.20
C TYR A 35 3.69 -1.25 -6.68
N ARG A 36 3.19 -0.88 -7.87
CA ARG A 36 3.32 0.47 -8.44
C ARG A 36 2.57 1.53 -7.65
N ALA A 37 1.43 1.18 -7.06
CA ALA A 37 0.69 2.07 -6.15
C ALA A 37 1.55 2.44 -4.93
N GLY A 38 2.54 1.60 -4.59
CA GLY A 38 3.41 1.79 -3.44
C GLY A 38 2.63 1.68 -2.12
N THR A 39 3.37 1.75 -1.03
CA THR A 39 2.79 2.05 0.29
C THR A 39 3.34 3.40 0.71
N ASN A 40 2.49 4.43 0.71
CA ASN A 40 2.84 5.75 1.24
C ASN A 40 2.91 5.67 2.77
N LEU A 41 4.03 5.19 3.29
CA LEU A 41 4.31 5.14 4.73
C LEU A 41 4.83 6.50 5.18
N VAL A 42 4.14 7.10 6.14
CA VAL A 42 4.56 8.33 6.79
C VAL A 42 4.95 7.99 8.22
N LEU A 43 6.21 8.25 8.57
CA LEU A 43 6.68 8.08 9.94
C LEU A 43 6.08 9.17 10.82
N LEU A 44 5.41 8.77 11.90
CA LEU A 44 4.90 9.69 12.90
C LEU A 44 6.04 10.25 13.74
N ALA A 45 5.88 11.49 14.21
CA ALA A 45 6.76 12.05 15.22
C ALA A 45 6.71 11.22 16.53
N PRO A 46 7.81 11.12 17.30
CA PRO A 46 7.89 10.22 18.46
C PRO A 46 6.86 10.48 19.56
N ASP A 47 6.45 11.73 19.74
CA ASP A 47 5.41 12.16 20.67
C ASP A 47 4.02 11.66 20.25
N VAL A 48 3.69 11.79 18.96
CA VAL A 48 2.43 11.28 18.40
C VAL A 48 2.38 9.76 18.47
N ALA A 49 3.46 9.08 18.11
CA ALA A 49 3.55 7.62 18.18
C ALA A 49 3.33 7.08 19.61
N LYS A 50 3.87 7.77 20.62
CA LYS A 50 3.67 7.44 22.05
C LYS A 50 2.22 7.60 22.48
N ALA A 51 1.51 8.64 22.01
CA ALA A 51 0.12 8.88 22.36
C ALA A 51 -0.81 7.74 21.91
N PHE A 52 -0.51 7.13 20.76
CA PHE A 52 -1.32 6.05 20.17
C PHE A 52 -0.74 4.65 20.41
N LYS A 53 0.32 4.51 21.23
CA LYS A 53 0.96 3.21 21.53
C LYS A 53 1.31 2.38 20.27
N ASN A 54 1.64 3.05 19.16
CA ASN A 54 1.89 2.43 17.84
C ASN A 54 0.70 1.66 17.24
N ASP A 55 -0.54 2.01 17.59
CA ASP A 55 -1.76 1.48 16.98
C ASP A 55 -2.11 2.25 15.69
N ALA A 56 -1.90 1.61 14.54
CA ALA A 56 -2.17 2.23 13.24
C ALA A 56 -3.67 2.45 12.97
N GLU A 57 -4.55 1.62 13.53
CA GLU A 57 -6.01 1.77 13.32
C GLU A 57 -6.50 3.01 14.06
N ALA A 58 -6.13 3.14 15.33
CA ALA A 58 -6.50 4.29 16.16
C ALA A 58 -6.00 5.63 15.57
N VAL A 59 -4.75 5.67 15.06
CA VAL A 59 -4.22 6.86 14.38
C VAL A 59 -5.05 7.23 13.15
N ASN A 60 -5.35 6.24 12.31
CA ASN A 60 -6.08 6.47 11.07
C ASN A 60 -7.52 6.92 11.32
N GLU A 61 -8.19 6.37 12.33
CA GLU A 61 -9.52 6.82 12.75
C GLU A 61 -9.50 8.27 13.23
N ALA A 62 -8.55 8.63 14.10
CA ALA A 62 -8.40 10.00 14.58
C ALA A 62 -8.19 11.00 13.42
N LEU A 63 -7.30 10.69 12.47
CA LEU A 63 -7.05 11.54 11.31
C LEU A 63 -8.30 11.67 10.40
N ARG A 64 -9.07 10.59 10.23
CA ARG A 64 -10.35 10.64 9.48
C ARG A 64 -11.37 11.54 10.16
N LEU A 65 -11.47 11.50 11.49
CA LEU A 65 -12.34 12.39 12.26
C LEU A 65 -11.94 13.86 12.08
N VAL A 66 -10.64 14.18 12.12
CA VAL A 66 -10.16 15.54 11.84
C VAL A 66 -10.57 15.98 10.44
N ILE A 67 -10.39 15.14 9.42
CA ILE A 67 -10.85 15.45 8.05
C ILE A 67 -12.37 15.73 8.01
N GLN A 68 -13.18 14.95 8.71
CA GLN A 68 -14.63 15.18 8.78
C GLN A 68 -14.97 16.51 9.46
N LEU A 69 -14.30 16.84 10.57
CA LEU A 69 -14.50 18.11 11.28
C LEU A 69 -14.17 19.31 10.40
N THR A 70 -13.11 19.24 9.57
CA THR A 70 -12.77 20.35 8.65
C THR A 70 -13.84 20.62 7.59
N LYS A 71 -14.70 19.64 7.29
CA LYS A 71 -15.81 19.79 6.34
C LYS A 71 -17.06 20.41 6.97
N VAL A 72 -17.14 20.48 8.30
CA VAL A 72 -18.27 21.09 9.00
C VAL A 72 -18.12 22.62 8.94
N PRO A 73 -19.06 23.36 8.35
CA PRO A 73 -18.97 24.82 8.32
C PRO A 73 -19.04 25.35 9.75
N LEU A 74 -18.01 26.09 10.15
CA LEU A 74 -17.96 26.78 11.43
C LEU A 74 -19.13 27.77 11.51
N ARG A 75 -20.12 27.47 12.34
CA ARG A 75 -21.27 28.34 12.60
C ARG A 75 -20.76 29.64 13.24
N LYS A 76 -20.68 30.72 12.47
CA LYS A 76 -20.32 32.05 12.98
C LYS A 76 -21.29 32.41 14.12
N LYS A 77 -20.78 32.59 15.34
CA LYS A 77 -21.55 33.19 16.43
C LYS A 77 -21.94 34.60 15.97
N GLN A 78 -23.24 34.83 15.77
CA GLN A 78 -23.78 36.17 15.59
C GLN A 78 -23.37 36.97 16.83
N GLN A 79 -22.64 38.06 16.62
CA GLN A 79 -22.36 39.02 17.66
C GLN A 79 -23.71 39.63 18.05
N ILE A 80 -24.24 39.23 19.20
CA ILE A 80 -25.41 39.87 19.79
C ILE A 80 -24.93 41.25 20.21
N ALA A 81 -25.34 42.28 19.46
CA ALA A 81 -25.12 43.67 19.82
C ALA A 81 -25.68 43.90 21.23
N LYS A 82 -24.81 44.31 22.16
CA LYS A 82 -25.24 44.87 23.45
C LYS A 82 -25.62 46.34 23.24
N PRO A 83 -26.65 46.83 23.97
CA PRO A 83 -27.25 48.14 23.77
C PRO A 83 -26.31 49.29 24.07
#